data_AF-A0AAV0XHQ9-F1
#
_entry.id   AF-A0AAV0XHQ9-F1
#
_cell.length_a   1.000
_cell.length_b   1.000
_cell.length_c   1.000
_cell.angle_alpha   90.00
_cell.angle_beta   90.00
_cell.angle_gamma   90.00
#
_symmetry.space_group_name_H-M   'P 1'
#
loop_
_entity.id
_entity.type
_entity.pdbx_description
1 polymer ?
#
loop_
_entity_poly.entity_id
_entity_poly.type
_entity_poly.pdbx_seq_one_letter_code
_entity_poly.pdbx_strand_id
1 'polypeptide(L)'
;MFNPPVSRNNLSETGIQDAMSFLPKQFVVDPLHLQVELEVLYDQCKEVETVSDVAAVSEQTKKMLPIANRMCRLLCTAPVTVAGNERSFSKLKLIKNYLRTTQSDSRLSDLLLLSSEKDIVDDIKLDLIAKQWSILKKRRICI
;
A
#
# COMPACT_ATOMS: atom_id res chain seq x y z
N MET A 1 3.67 -20.48 22.03
CA MET A 1 4.88 -20.70 21.20
C MET A 1 4.46 -20.37 19.79
N PHE A 2 4.96 -19.28 19.21
CA PHE A 2 4.62 -18.91 17.83
C PHE A 2 5.16 -20.01 16.92
N ASN A 3 4.26 -20.77 16.28
CA ASN A 3 4.67 -21.67 15.22
C ASN A 3 5.33 -20.84 14.12
N PRO A 4 6.41 -21.32 13.49
CA PRO A 4 7.01 -20.61 12.37
C PRO A 4 5.92 -20.31 11.33
N PRO A 5 5.91 -19.09 10.75
CA PRO A 5 4.82 -18.61 9.90
C PRO A 5 4.58 -19.50 8.67
N VAL A 6 5.56 -20.32 8.32
CA VAL A 6 5.58 -21.18 7.14
C VAL A 6 5.51 -22.65 7.56
N SER A 7 4.38 -23.07 8.15
CA SER A 7 4.12 -24.48 8.41
C SER A 7 3.23 -25.04 7.30
N ARG A 8 3.57 -26.22 6.75
CA ARG A 8 2.83 -26.87 5.65
C ARG A 8 1.33 -27.02 5.92
N ASN A 9 0.96 -27.07 7.21
CA ASN A 9 -0.41 -27.18 7.68
C ASN A 9 -1.25 -25.91 7.44
N ASN A 10 -0.63 -24.75 7.18
CA ASN A 10 -1.31 -23.48 6.88
C ASN A 10 -1.60 -23.29 5.38
N LEU A 11 -1.11 -24.19 4.51
CA LEU A 11 -1.39 -24.18 3.06
C LEU A 11 -2.65 -25.01 2.69
N SER A 12 -3.58 -25.22 3.62
CA SER A 12 -4.86 -25.87 3.28
C SER A 12 -5.69 -24.96 2.36
N GLU A 13 -6.44 -25.57 1.44
CA GLU A 13 -7.33 -24.85 0.51
C GLU A 13 -8.29 -23.89 1.25
N THR A 14 -8.75 -24.30 2.43
CA THR A 14 -9.60 -23.48 3.32
C THR A 14 -8.89 -22.25 3.87
N GLY A 15 -7.63 -22.38 4.30
CA GLY A 15 -6.82 -21.26 4.81
C GLY A 15 -6.46 -20.26 3.71
N ILE A 16 -6.27 -20.74 2.49
CA ILE A 16 -6.02 -19.88 1.31
C ILE A 16 -7.30 -19.14 0.89
N GLN A 17 -8.46 -19.80 0.95
CA GLN A 17 -9.75 -19.14 0.70
C GLN A 17 -10.06 -18.05 1.74
N ASP A 18 -9.79 -18.31 3.02
CA ASP A 18 -9.92 -17.31 4.08
C ASP A 18 -8.94 -16.16 3.88
N ALA A 19 -7.68 -16.45 3.51
CA ALA A 19 -6.67 -15.44 3.20
C ALA A 19 -7.04 -14.59 1.97
N MET A 20 -7.70 -15.16 0.96
CA MET A 20 -8.19 -14.43 -0.20
C MET A 20 -9.23 -13.36 0.17
N SER A 21 -9.99 -13.56 1.25
CA SER A 21 -10.94 -12.53 1.72
C SER A 21 -10.25 -11.24 2.19
N PHE A 22 -8.99 -11.35 2.66
CA PHE A 22 -8.18 -10.21 3.09
C PHE A 22 -7.47 -9.50 1.94
N LEU A 23 -7.40 -10.12 0.75
CA LEU A 23 -6.76 -9.53 -0.41
C LEU A 23 -7.68 -8.52 -1.10
N PRO A 24 -7.11 -7.46 -1.71
CA PRO A 24 -7.90 -6.54 -2.51
C PRO A 24 -8.55 -7.30 -3.68
N LYS A 25 -9.86 -7.07 -3.89
CA LYS A 25 -10.73 -7.74 -4.89
C LYS A 25 -10.24 -7.68 -6.35
N GLN A 26 -9.17 -6.95 -6.62
CA GLN A 26 -8.51 -6.84 -7.92
C GLN A 26 -7.69 -8.09 -8.27
N PHE A 27 -7.41 -8.95 -7.29
CA PHE A 27 -6.66 -10.18 -7.46
C PHE A 27 -7.62 -11.37 -7.51
N VAL A 28 -8.19 -11.62 -8.69
CA VAL A 28 -8.87 -12.90 -8.96
C VAL A 28 -7.77 -13.91 -9.29
N VAL A 29 -7.51 -14.81 -8.35
CA VAL A 29 -6.50 -15.86 -8.49
C VAL A 29 -7.18 -17.17 -8.14
N ASP A 30 -6.92 -18.23 -8.90
CA ASP A 30 -7.44 -19.55 -8.59
C ASP A 30 -6.74 -20.11 -7.33
N PRO A 31 -7.48 -20.52 -6.29
CA PRO A 31 -6.89 -20.97 -5.01
C PRO A 31 -5.90 -22.12 -5.18
N LEU A 32 -6.22 -23.06 -6.06
CA LEU A 32 -5.38 -24.23 -6.33
C LEU A 32 -4.07 -23.85 -7.03
N HIS A 33 -4.13 -22.89 -7.97
CA HIS A 33 -2.93 -22.44 -8.69
C HIS A 33 -1.97 -21.69 -7.76
N LEU A 34 -2.53 -20.87 -6.86
CA LEU A 34 -1.77 -20.20 -5.81
C LEU A 34 -1.12 -21.19 -4.84
N GLN A 35 -1.87 -22.21 -4.39
CA GLN A 35 -1.36 -23.22 -3.47
C GLN A 35 -0.15 -23.95 -4.04
N VAL A 36 -0.24 -24.44 -5.28
CA VAL A 36 0.85 -25.17 -5.94
C VAL A 36 2.09 -24.28 -6.08
N GLU A 37 1.93 -23.03 -6.53
CA GLU A 37 3.08 -22.13 -6.67
C GLU A 37 3.74 -21.81 -5.31
N LEU A 38 2.94 -21.64 -4.25
CA LEU A 38 3.45 -21.41 -2.90
C LEU A 38 4.16 -22.65 -2.32
N GLU A 39 3.68 -23.86 -2.61
CA GLU A 39 4.36 -25.10 -2.22
C GLU A 39 5.71 -25.25 -2.92
N VAL A 40 5.78 -24.93 -4.21
CA VAL A 40 7.05 -24.95 -4.97
C VAL A 40 8.01 -23.89 -4.42
N LEU A 41 7.54 -22.68 -4.14
CA LEU A 41 8.36 -21.63 -3.55
C LEU A 41 8.86 -22.03 -2.14
N TYR A 42 8.02 -22.70 -1.35
CA TYR A 42 8.41 -23.20 -0.03
C TYR A 42 9.52 -24.24 -0.11
N ASP A 43 9.44 -25.18 -1.05
CA ASP A 43 10.48 -26.20 -1.24
C ASP A 43 11.80 -25.57 -1.70
N GLN A 44 11.74 -24.54 -2.54
CA GLN A 44 12.92 -23.75 -2.95
C GLN A 44 13.52 -22.91 -1.82
N CYS A 45 12.72 -22.49 -0.83
CA CYS A 45 13.15 -21.62 0.27
C CYS A 45 13.49 -22.39 1.55
N LYS A 46 13.53 -23.72 1.52
CA LYS A 46 13.74 -24.58 2.70
C LYS A 46 15.09 -24.34 3.41
N GLU A 47 16.07 -23.83 2.68
CA GLU A 47 17.44 -23.53 3.14
C GLU A 47 17.60 -22.08 3.63
N VAL A 48 16.52 -21.29 3.63
CA VAL A 48 16.60 -19.83 3.79
C VAL A 48 15.97 -19.37 5.11
N GLU A 49 16.76 -18.78 6.00
CA GLU A 49 16.29 -18.33 7.33
C GLU A 49 15.70 -16.91 7.34
N THR A 50 16.03 -16.06 6.34
CA THR A 50 15.69 -14.63 6.34
C THR A 50 14.58 -14.28 5.34
N VAL A 51 13.62 -13.45 5.76
CA VAL A 51 12.50 -12.97 4.93
C VAL A 51 12.97 -12.19 3.68
N SER A 52 14.13 -11.53 3.77
CA SER A 52 14.76 -10.81 2.65
C SER A 52 15.26 -11.75 1.55
N ASP A 53 15.75 -12.92 1.94
CA ASP A 53 16.31 -13.90 1.00
C ASP A 53 15.18 -14.64 0.27
N VAL A 54 14.07 -14.92 0.96
CA VAL A 54 12.83 -15.41 0.33
C VAL A 54 12.32 -14.43 -0.74
N ALA A 55 12.38 -13.11 -0.45
CA ALA A 55 12.01 -12.09 -1.42
C ALA A 55 12.95 -12.08 -2.63
N ALA A 56 14.27 -12.25 -2.43
CA ALA A 56 15.25 -12.34 -3.51
C ALA A 56 15.04 -13.57 -4.41
N VAL A 57 14.80 -14.75 -3.82
CA VAL A 57 14.46 -15.98 -4.56
C VAL A 57 13.17 -15.80 -5.34
N SER A 58 12.16 -15.17 -4.73
CA SER A 58 10.89 -14.89 -5.43
C SER A 58 11.08 -14.00 -6.67
N GLU A 59 12.03 -13.05 -6.67
CA GLU A 59 12.29 -12.16 -7.80
C GLU A 59 13.08 -12.88 -8.91
N GLN A 60 13.99 -13.79 -8.54
CA GLN A 60 14.70 -14.65 -9.50
C GLN A 60 13.74 -15.61 -10.22
N THR A 61 12.76 -16.16 -9.49
CA THR A 61 11.79 -17.15 -10.00
C THR A 61 10.51 -16.51 -10.56
N LYS A 62 10.47 -15.18 -10.72
CA LYS A 62 9.29 -14.41 -11.17
C LYS A 62 8.66 -14.87 -12.49
N LYS A 63 9.47 -15.40 -13.42
CA LYS A 63 8.98 -15.93 -14.70
C LYS A 63 8.28 -17.29 -14.57
N MET A 64 8.64 -18.07 -13.56
CA MET A 64 8.16 -19.43 -13.34
C MET A 64 7.04 -19.49 -12.30
N LEU A 65 7.03 -18.57 -11.33
CA LEU A 65 6.03 -18.47 -10.26
C LEU A 65 5.48 -17.04 -10.16
N PRO A 66 4.71 -16.59 -11.16
CA PRO A 66 4.23 -15.20 -11.24
C PRO A 66 3.25 -14.85 -10.13
N ILE A 67 2.45 -15.79 -9.65
CA ILE A 67 1.42 -15.55 -8.63
C ILE A 67 2.08 -15.50 -7.26
N ALA A 68 2.96 -16.46 -6.95
CA ALA A 68 3.69 -16.46 -5.69
C ALA A 68 4.58 -15.22 -5.52
N ASN A 69 5.30 -14.79 -6.56
CA ASN A 69 6.07 -13.53 -6.52
C ASN A 69 5.17 -12.33 -6.19
N ARG A 70 4.00 -12.23 -6.85
CA ARG A 70 3.07 -11.13 -6.63
C ARG A 70 2.54 -11.11 -5.19
N MET A 71 2.28 -12.29 -4.63
CA MET A 71 1.87 -12.46 -3.23
C MET A 71 2.99 -12.11 -2.24
N CYS A 72 4.23 -12.53 -2.49
CA CYS A 72 5.39 -12.13 -1.69
C CYS A 72 5.59 -10.62 -1.70
N ARG A 73 5.44 -9.97 -2.87
CA ARG A 73 5.52 -8.50 -3.00
C ARG A 73 4.40 -7.82 -2.23
N LEU A 74 3.16 -8.31 -2.34
CA LEU A 74 2.05 -7.80 -1.55
C LEU A 74 2.33 -7.90 -0.06
N LEU A 75 2.84 -9.04 0.42
CA LEU A 75 3.19 -9.25 1.82
C LEU A 75 4.31 -8.31 2.28
N CYS A 76 5.33 -8.06 1.44
CA CYS A 76 6.42 -7.12 1.74
C CYS A 76 5.95 -5.66 1.74
N THR A 77 4.98 -5.31 0.90
CA THR A 77 4.40 -3.96 0.86
C THR A 77 3.25 -3.75 1.85
N ALA A 78 2.70 -4.84 2.39
CA ALA A 78 1.69 -4.75 3.43
C ALA A 78 2.31 -4.04 4.62
N PRO A 79 1.65 -3.02 5.18
CA PRO A 79 2.16 -2.34 6.34
C PRO A 79 2.19 -3.32 7.53
N VAL A 80 3.36 -3.92 7.77
CA VAL A 80 3.61 -4.77 8.95
C VAL A 80 3.51 -3.94 10.23
N THR A 81 3.68 -2.61 10.12
CA THR A 81 3.66 -1.68 11.24
C THR A 81 2.65 -0.54 11.04
N VAL A 82 1.96 -0.18 12.11
CA VAL A 82 0.97 0.92 12.16
C VAL A 82 1.64 2.30 12.12
N ALA A 83 2.98 2.37 12.15
CA ALA A 83 3.76 3.60 12.25
C ALA A 83 3.48 4.61 11.11
N GLY A 84 3.21 4.12 9.88
CA GLY A 84 2.80 4.98 8.76
C GLY A 84 1.47 5.70 9.03
N ASN A 85 0.51 5.00 9.64
CA ASN A 85 -0.79 5.55 9.99
C ASN A 85 -0.67 6.53 11.16
N GLU A 86 0.17 6.25 12.16
CA GLU A 86 0.40 7.15 13.30
C GLU A 86 0.97 8.50 12.87
N ARG A 87 1.92 8.51 11.92
CA ARG A 87 2.47 9.76 11.36
C ARG A 87 1.38 10.58 10.66
N SER A 88 0.53 9.93 9.86
CA SER A 88 -0.59 10.58 9.16
C SER A 88 -1.65 11.12 10.13
N PHE A 89 -1.99 10.36 11.19
CA PHE A 89 -2.91 10.81 12.24
C PHE A 89 -2.33 11.96 13.07
N SER A 90 -1.02 11.98 13.32
CA SER A 90 -0.35 13.10 13.98
C SER A 90 -0.42 14.38 13.15
N LYS A 91 -0.13 14.30 11.84
CA LYS A 91 -0.29 15.42 10.90
C LYS A 91 -1.75 15.89 10.83
N LEU A 92 -2.70 14.96 10.78
CA LEU A 92 -4.13 15.27 10.79
C LEU A 92 -4.54 16.02 12.06
N LYS A 93 -4.03 15.60 13.23
CA LYS A 93 -4.26 16.27 14.51
C LYS A 93 -3.70 17.69 14.50
N LEU A 94 -2.50 17.91 13.97
CA LEU A 94 -1.92 19.24 13.82
C LEU A 94 -2.77 20.14 12.91
N ILE A 95 -3.18 19.62 11.75
CA ILE A 95 -4.06 20.34 10.81
C ILE A 95 -5.37 20.75 11.48
N LYS A 96 -6.04 19.81 12.16
CA LYS A 96 -7.31 20.06 12.85
C LYS A 96 -7.15 21.08 13.98
N ASN A 97 -6.06 21.00 14.75
CA ASN A 97 -5.79 21.92 15.85
C ASN A 97 -5.47 23.33 15.33
N TYR A 98 -4.66 23.44 14.27
CA TYR A 98 -4.29 24.71 13.66
C TYR A 98 -5.47 25.41 12.99
N LEU A 99 -6.29 24.66 12.26
CA LEU A 99 -7.44 25.20 11.55
C LEU A 99 -8.66 25.41 12.45
N ARG A 100 -8.72 24.77 13.63
CA ARG A 100 -9.81 24.92 14.62
C ARG A 100 -11.22 24.81 13.99
N THR A 101 -11.40 23.90 13.03
CA THR A 101 -12.54 23.94 12.09
C THR A 101 -13.51 22.75 12.15
N THR A 102 -14.80 23.07 12.01
CA THR A 102 -15.86 22.27 11.37
C THR A 102 -15.69 22.25 9.84
N GLN A 103 -14.58 21.71 9.35
CA GLN A 103 -14.29 21.66 7.91
C GLN A 103 -14.96 20.44 7.26
N SER A 104 -15.33 20.55 5.97
CA SER A 104 -15.80 19.40 5.20
C SER A 104 -14.68 18.35 5.03
N ASP A 105 -15.07 17.07 5.03
CA ASP A 105 -14.14 15.94 4.90
C ASP A 105 -13.31 16.00 3.61
N SER A 106 -13.88 16.58 2.54
CA SER A 106 -13.18 16.80 1.26
C SER A 106 -11.95 17.69 1.42
N ARG A 107 -12.14 18.91 1.93
CA ARG A 107 -11.05 19.88 2.10
C ARG A 107 -10.02 19.41 3.12
N LEU A 108 -10.46 18.64 4.13
CA LEU A 108 -9.55 18.03 5.11
C LEU A 108 -8.66 16.96 4.46
N SER A 109 -9.24 16.13 3.58
CA SER A 109 -8.50 15.11 2.84
C SER A 109 -7.47 15.73 1.90
N ASP A 110 -7.84 16.79 1.19
CA ASP A 110 -6.93 17.54 0.30
C ASP A 110 -5.74 18.11 1.07
N LEU A 111 -6.00 18.70 2.24
CA LEU A 111 -4.93 19.28 3.06
C LEU A 111 -4.03 18.21 3.69
N LEU A 112 -4.60 17.07 4.08
CA LEU A 112 -3.81 15.94 4.56
C LEU A 112 -2.88 15.44 3.46
N LEU A 113 -3.38 15.30 2.23
CA LEU A 113 -2.59 14.92 1.06
C LEU A 113 -1.43 15.89 0.82
N LEU A 114 -1.71 17.20 0.77
CA LEU A 114 -0.67 18.24 0.63
C LEU A 114 0.37 18.18 1.76
N SER A 115 -0.05 17.90 2.99
CA SER A 115 0.86 17.79 4.13
C SER A 115 1.69 16.50 4.14
N SER A 116 1.18 15.43 3.53
CA SER A 116 1.88 14.15 3.39
C SER A 116 2.97 14.28 2.34
N GLU A 117 2.62 14.82 1.17
CA GLU A 117 3.48 15.02 0.01
C GLU A 117 4.19 16.37 0.02
N LYS A 118 4.55 16.86 1.21
CA LYS A 118 5.13 18.20 1.37
C LYS A 118 6.39 18.39 0.52
N ASP A 119 7.22 17.35 0.41
CA ASP A 119 8.46 17.38 -0.39
C ASP A 119 8.18 17.68 -1.87
N ILE A 120 7.06 17.18 -2.40
CA ILE A 120 6.61 17.44 -3.77
C ILE A 120 5.99 18.83 -3.84
N VAL A 121 5.16 19.20 -2.87
CA VAL A 121 4.47 20.50 -2.82
C VAL A 121 5.46 21.67 -2.75
N ASP A 122 6.58 21.51 -2.04
CA ASP A 122 7.61 22.53 -1.92
C ASP A 122 8.35 22.77 -3.26
N ASP A 123 8.40 21.78 -4.16
CA ASP A 123 8.94 21.92 -5.54
C ASP A 123 7.93 22.57 -6.52
N ILE A 124 6.64 22.57 -6.17
CA ILE A 124 5.61 23.16 -7.02
C ILE A 124 5.74 24.69 -7.04
N LYS A 125 5.95 25.23 -8.25
CA LYS A 125 6.00 26.69 -8.48
C LYS A 125 4.61 27.33 -8.33
N LEU A 126 4.31 27.76 -7.10
CA LEU A 126 3.05 28.44 -6.76
C LEU A 126 2.76 29.66 -7.65
N ASP A 127 3.81 30.38 -8.09
CA ASP A 127 3.66 31.54 -8.98
C ASP A 127 3.04 31.18 -10.34
N LEU A 128 3.35 30.00 -10.88
CA LEU A 128 2.77 29.54 -12.14
C LEU A 128 1.30 29.19 -11.95
N ILE A 129 0.96 28.53 -10.85
CA ILE A 129 -0.42 28.19 -10.50
C ILE A 129 -1.23 29.47 -10.27
N ALA A 130 -0.68 30.45 -9.54
CA ALA A 130 -1.33 31.73 -9.30
C ALA A 130 -1.58 32.51 -10.60
N LYS A 131 -0.61 32.49 -11.54
CA LYS A 131 -0.78 33.07 -12.88
C LYS A 131 -1.86 32.34 -13.68
N GLN A 132 -1.86 31.00 -13.70
CA GLN A 132 -2.89 30.20 -14.35
C GLN A 132 -4.28 30.49 -13.77
N TRP A 133 -4.41 30.54 -12.43
CA TRP A 133 -5.65 30.89 -11.76
C TRP A 133 -6.10 32.32 -12.06
N SER A 134 -5.16 33.27 -12.15
CA SER A 134 -5.46 34.65 -12.54
C SER A 134 -6.01 34.74 -13.96
N ILE A 135 -5.44 33.96 -14.90
CA ILE A 135 -5.95 33.83 -16.26
C ILE A 135 -7.35 33.20 -16.26
N LEU A 136 -7.59 32.17 -15.46
CA LEU A 136 -8.91 31.51 -15.32
C LEU A 136 -9.95 32.43 -14.65
N LYS A 137 -9.53 33.36 -13.79
CA LYS A 137 -10.38 34.35 -13.11
C LYS A 137 -10.85 35.50 -14.01
N LYS A 138 -10.54 35.50 -15.30
CA LYS A 138 -11.12 36.43 -16.30
C LYS A 138 -12.62 36.19 -16.57
N ARG A 139 -13.36 35.72 -15.57
CA ARG A 139 -14.83 35.74 -15.48
C ARG A 139 -15.21 36.83 -14.47
N ARG A 140 -15.02 38.09 -14.85
CA ARG A 140 -15.92 39.12 -14.34
C ARG A 140 -17.26 38.81 -14.99
N ILE A 141 -18.17 38.21 -14.24
CA ILE A 141 -19.59 38.33 -14.56
C ILE A 141 -19.85 39.83 -14.46
N CYS A 142 -20.12 40.49 -15.59
CA CYS A 142 -20.64 41.84 -15.59
C CYS A 142 -21.97 41.79 -14.81
N ILE A 143 -21.98 42.47 -13.66
CA ILE A 143 -23.21 42.84 -12.96
C ILE A 143 -23.67 44.16 -13.58
#